data_AF-A0A8S2V5P7-F1
#
_entry.id   AF-A0A8S2V5P7-F1
#
_cell.length_a   1.000
_cell.length_b   1.000
_cell.length_c   1.000
_cell.angle_alpha   90.00
_cell.angle_beta   90.00
_cell.angle_gamma   90.00
#
_symmetry.space_group_name_H-M   'P 1'
#
loop_
_entity.id
_entity.type
_entity.pdbx_description
1 polymer ?
#
loop_
_entity_poly.entity_id
_entity_poly.type
_entity_poly.pdbx_seq_one_letter_code
_entity_poly.pdbx_strand_id
1 'polypeptide(L)'
;MPTVLSVTLAIGAKQLSQHKAIVTHVTAIEELAAVTILCSDKTGTLTLNKLVIDKLAAKQYSNIGIDEIIHYAAIASRTEN
;
A
#
# COMPACT_ATOMS: atom_id res chain seq x y z
N MET A 1 -26.02 -29.24 2.23
CA MET A 1 -25.21 -28.78 3.39
C MET A 1 -24.84 -27.30 3.25
N PRO A 2 -25.77 -26.35 3.34
CA PRO A 2 -25.45 -24.91 3.21
C PRO A 2 -24.80 -24.33 4.47
N THR A 3 -25.30 -24.75 5.64
CA THR A 3 -24.88 -24.23 6.95
C THR A 3 -23.40 -24.48 7.25
N VAL A 4 -22.88 -25.65 6.86
CA VAL A 4 -21.48 -26.02 7.11
C VAL A 4 -20.53 -25.10 6.36
N LEU A 5 -20.79 -24.83 5.08
CA LEU A 5 -20.00 -23.89 4.28
C LEU A 5 -20.05 -22.47 4.87
N SER A 6 -21.25 -21.96 5.18
CA SER A 6 -21.40 -20.62 5.74
C SER A 6 -20.67 -20.44 7.07
N VAL A 7 -20.75 -21.42 7.98
CA VAL A 7 -20.04 -21.37 9.26
C VAL A 7 -18.52 -21.45 9.05
N THR A 8 -18.06 -22.30 8.12
CA THR A 8 -16.63 -22.47 7.84
C THR A 8 -16.02 -21.19 7.29
N LEU A 9 -16.65 -20.56 6.30
CA LEU A 9 -16.17 -19.32 5.71
C LEU A 9 -16.26 -18.14 6.70
N ALA A 10 -17.28 -18.10 7.58
CA ALA A 10 -17.37 -17.09 8.64
C ALA A 10 -16.23 -17.22 9.66
N ILE A 11 -15.85 -18.45 10.03
CA ILE A 11 -14.68 -18.70 10.88
C ILE A 11 -13.39 -18.27 10.14
N GLY A 12 -13.27 -18.59 8.85
CA GLY A 12 -12.15 -18.16 8.01
C GLY A 12 -12.01 -16.64 7.94
N ALA A 13 -13.12 -15.91 7.76
CA ALA A 13 -13.13 -14.45 7.76
C ALA A 13 -12.63 -13.87 9.10
N LYS A 14 -13.04 -14.47 10.22
CA LYS A 14 -12.54 -14.09 11.56
C LYS A 14 -11.03 -14.33 11.69
N GLN A 15 -10.53 -15.46 11.18
CA GLN A 15 -9.09 -15.77 11.21
C GLN A 15 -8.29 -14.80 10.34
N LEU A 16 -8.78 -14.44 9.15
CA LEU A 16 -8.12 -13.45 8.28
C LEU A 16 -8.07 -12.06 8.92
N SER A 17 -9.13 -11.67 9.64
CA SER A 17 -9.15 -10.40 10.38
C SER A 17 -8.07 -10.33 11.46
N GLN A 18 -7.78 -11.45 12.15
CA GLN A 18 -6.67 -11.54 13.10
C GLN A 18 -5.30 -11.34 12.44
N HIS A 19 -5.19 -11.62 11.13
CA HIS A 19 -4.02 -11.36 10.30
C HIS A 19 -4.08 -9.99 9.58
N LYS A 20 -4.92 -9.06 10.06
CA LYS A 20 -5.11 -7.72 9.50
C LYS A 20 -5.68 -7.70 8.08
N ALA A 21 -6.31 -8.77 7.62
CA ALA A 21 -7.05 -8.83 6.37
C ALA A 21 -8.56 -8.81 6.63
N ILE A 22 -9.23 -7.71 6.28
CA ILE A 22 -10.67 -7.56 6.49
C ILE A 22 -11.42 -8.14 5.28
N VAL A 23 -12.24 -9.16 5.52
CA VAL A 23 -13.09 -9.77 4.50
C VAL A 23 -14.45 -9.09 4.48
N THR A 24 -14.75 -8.32 3.45
CA THR A 24 -16.05 -7.65 3.26
C THR A 24 -17.14 -8.60 2.76
N HIS A 25 -16.76 -9.55 1.88
CA HIS A 25 -17.66 -10.57 1.34
C HIS A 25 -17.09 -11.96 1.59
N VAL A 26 -17.88 -12.82 2.21
CA VAL A 26 -17.44 -14.17 2.61
C VAL A 26 -17.04 -15.03 1.40
N THR A 27 -17.64 -14.78 0.23
CA THR A 27 -17.28 -15.42 -1.06
C THR A 27 -15.88 -15.06 -1.54
N ALA A 28 -15.32 -13.93 -1.13
CA ALA A 28 -13.96 -13.52 -1.52
C ALA A 28 -12.90 -14.50 -1.02
N ILE A 29 -13.19 -15.27 0.03
CA ILE A 29 -12.29 -16.33 0.53
C ILE A 29 -12.16 -17.46 -0.49
N GLU A 30 -13.26 -17.85 -1.14
CA GLU A 30 -13.26 -18.90 -2.17
C GLU A 30 -12.58 -18.42 -3.45
N GLU A 31 -12.87 -17.18 -3.87
CA GLU A 31 -12.21 -16.56 -5.02
C GLU A 31 -10.70 -16.45 -4.81
N LEU A 32 -10.27 -16.00 -3.62
CA LEU A 32 -8.86 -15.89 -3.26
C LEU A 32 -8.13 -17.25 -3.31
N ALA A 33 -8.82 -18.34 -2.93
CA ALA A 33 -8.25 -19.68 -2.98
C ALA A 33 -7.97 -20.18 -4.41
N ALA A 34 -8.67 -19.64 -5.40
CA ALA A 34 -8.50 -19.96 -6.82
C ALA A 34 -7.53 -19.03 -7.57
N VAL A 35 -6.98 -18.01 -6.91
CA VAL A 35 -6.07 -17.05 -7.54
C VAL A 35 -4.76 -17.72 -7.93
N THR A 36 -4.37 -17.56 -9.20
CA THR A 36 -3.07 -18.02 -9.74
C THR A 36 -2.12 -16.88 -10.04
N ILE A 37 -2.62 -15.65 -10.21
CA ILE A 37 -1.84 -14.44 -10.49
C ILE A 37 -2.25 -13.35 -9.51
N LEU A 38 -1.28 -12.83 -8.76
CA LEU A 38 -1.46 -11.69 -7.86
C LEU A 38 -0.85 -10.44 -8.48
N CYS A 39 -1.69 -9.50 -8.90
CA CYS A 39 -1.26 -8.16 -9.29
C CYS A 39 -1.10 -7.31 -8.03
N SER A 40 0.14 -6.92 -7.70
CA SER A 40 0.44 -6.04 -6.57
C SER A 40 0.81 -4.66 -7.07
N ASP A 41 0.25 -3.62 -6.45
CA ASP A 41 0.62 -2.25 -6.78
C ASP A 41 2.03 -1.92 -6.26
N LYS A 42 2.77 -1.07 -6.97
CA LYS A 42 4.14 -0.73 -6.58
C LYS A 42 4.15 0.23 -5.38
N THR A 43 3.41 1.33 -5.49
CA THR A 43 3.50 2.43 -4.52
C THR A 43 2.54 2.18 -3.37
N GLY A 44 3.05 2.11 -2.14
CA GLY A 44 2.21 1.86 -0.96
C GLY A 44 1.87 0.39 -0.69
N THR A 45 2.20 -0.54 -1.59
CA THR A 45 2.17 -2.00 -1.32
C THR A 45 3.57 -2.61 -1.37
N LEU A 46 4.23 -2.64 -2.54
CA LEU A 46 5.59 -3.18 -2.65
C LEU A 46 6.67 -2.24 -2.08
N THR A 47 6.43 -0.93 -2.14
CA THR A 47 7.34 0.10 -1.63
C THR A 47 6.73 0.84 -0.44
N LEU A 48 7.57 1.35 0.46
CA LEU A 48 7.15 2.03 1.69
C LEU A 48 6.52 3.42 1.45
N ASN A 49 6.34 3.84 0.20
CA ASN A 49 5.94 5.20 -0.17
C ASN A 49 6.79 6.31 0.49
N LYS A 50 8.05 5.98 0.84
CA LYS A 50 9.03 6.92 1.42
C LYS A 50 9.98 7.36 0.32
N LEU A 51 9.68 8.49 -0.31
CA LEU A 51 10.53 9.07 -1.33
C LEU A 51 11.79 9.66 -0.70
N VAL A 52 12.95 9.41 -1.31
CA VAL A 52 14.25 9.92 -0.87
C VAL A 52 14.87 10.70 -2.02
N ILE A 53 15.45 11.86 -1.72
CA ILE A 53 16.15 12.70 -2.69
C ILE A 53 17.63 12.35 -2.65
N ASP A 54 18.16 11.85 -3.76
CA ASP A 54 19.61 11.75 -3.97
C ASP A 54 20.16 13.12 -4.42
N LYS A 55 20.85 13.80 -3.50
CA LYS A 55 21.43 15.13 -3.75
C LYS A 55 22.54 15.11 -4.80
N LEU A 56 23.25 13.98 -4.97
CA LEU A 56 24.32 13.86 -5.95
C LEU A 56 23.77 13.73 -7.37
N ALA A 57 22.60 13.13 -7.51
CA ALA A 57 21.89 12.98 -8.79
C ALA A 57 21.03 14.21 -9.14
N ALA A 58 20.76 15.11 -8.18
CA ALA A 58 19.92 16.27 -8.38
C ALA A 58 20.58 17.30 -9.32
N LYS A 59 19.83 17.73 -10.33
CA LYS A 59 20.27 18.73 -11.32
C LYS A 59 19.61 20.07 -11.03
N GLN A 60 20.43 21.12 -10.97
CA GLN A 60 19.96 22.51 -10.85
C GLN A 60 19.90 23.17 -12.23
N TYR A 61 18.87 23.99 -12.45
CA TYR A 61 18.66 24.77 -13.68
C TYR A 61 18.65 26.29 -13.43
N SER A 62 18.91 26.70 -12.20
CA SER A 62 19.02 28.09 -11.75
C SER A 62 20.29 28.27 -10.93
N ASN A 63 20.60 29.51 -10.55
CA ASN A 63 21.72 29.82 -9.66
C ASN A 63 21.40 29.56 -8.18
N ILE A 64 20.35 28.77 -7.90
CA ILE A 64 19.90 28.41 -6.55
C ILE A 64 20.49 27.04 -6.20
N GLY A 65 21.05 26.91 -5.00
CA GLY A 65 21.61 25.65 -4.54
C GLY A 65 20.55 24.56 -4.31
N ILE A 66 20.94 23.30 -4.45
CA ILE A 66 20.04 22.13 -4.30
C ILE A 66 19.37 22.12 -2.91
N ASP A 67 20.09 22.51 -1.85
CA ASP A 67 19.53 22.57 -0.49
C ASP A 67 18.41 23.63 -0.36
N GLU A 68 18.55 24.77 -1.05
CA GLU A 68 17.55 25.83 -1.04
C GLU A 68 16.31 25.41 -1.85
N ILE A 69 16.50 24.68 -2.96
CA ILE A 69 15.40 24.07 -3.73
C ILE A 69 14.63 23.07 -2.86
N ILE A 70 15.34 22.21 -2.12
CA ILE A 70 14.71 21.25 -1.19
C ILE A 70 13.95 22.00 -0.09
N HIS A 71 14.49 23.11 0.39
CA HIS A 71 13.82 23.94 1.40
C HIS A 71 12.51 24.54 0.87
N TYR A 72 12.51 25.11 -0.34
CA TYR A 72 11.28 25.61 -0.95
C TYR A 72 10.27 24.49 -1.23
N ALA A 73 10.73 23.31 -1.68
CA ALA A 73 9.87 22.15 -1.86
C ALA A 73 9.22 21.71 -0.54
N ALA A 74 9.96 21.75 0.57
CA ALA A 74 9.43 21.45 1.88
C ALA A 74 8.37 22.47 2.33
N ILE A 75 8.60 23.77 2.12
CA ILE A 75 7.61 24.83 2.44
C ILE A 75 6.34 24.71 1.59
N ALA A 76 6.47 24.32 0.32
CA ALA A 76 5.35 24.13 -0.58
C ALA A 76 4.56 22.83 -0.32
N SER A 77 5.09 21.93 0.51
CA SER A 77 4.49 20.62 0.81
C SER A 77 3.76 20.63 2.14
N ARG A 78 2.65 19.89 2.22
CA ARG A 78 1.97 19.62 3.49
C ARG A 78 2.69 18.53 4.25
N THR A 79 2.78 18.65 5.57
CA THR A 79 3.37 17.64 6.47
C THR A 79 2.53 16.37 6.62
N GLU A 80 1.30 16.37 6.10
CA GLU A 80 0.31 15.29 6.25
C GLU A 80 0.36 14.24 5.13
N ASN A 81 1.27 14.38 4.16
CA ASN A 81 1.49 13.39 3.10
C ASN A 81 2.55 12.36 3.49
#